data_AF-A0A3D2X341-F1
#
_entry.id   AF-A0A3D2X341-F1
#
_cell.length_a   1.000
_cell.length_b   1.000
_cell.length_c   1.000
_cell.angle_alpha   90.00
_cell.angle_beta   90.00
_cell.angle_gamma   90.00
#
_symmetry.space_group_name_H-M   'P 1'
#
loop_
_entity.id
_entity.type
_entity.pdbx_description
1 polymer ?
#
loop_
_entity_poly.entity_id
_entity_poly.type
_entity_poly.pdbx_seq_one_letter_code
_entity_poly.pdbx_strand_id
1 'polypeptide(L)'
;MKKINSIGYAHKIIGLAGLFLAIIPLCCHIFKLIFHAVLFSMFLYISLAIGFLVLLFFIGLLAAEFHQDKKIDRQYIDIWKTKLSLGNGFYECQSCGNRKVNSTDKSCRVCGTTFNTGRRNLI
;
A
#
# COMPACT_ATOMS: atom_id res chain seq x y z
N MET A 1 -4.66 13.40 -1.32
CA MET A 1 -3.76 12.67 -0.39
C MET A 1 -2.57 12.19 -1.20
N LYS A 2 -1.33 12.38 -0.73
CA LYS A 2 -0.15 11.86 -1.43
C LYS A 2 -0.02 10.37 -1.12
N LYS A 3 -0.03 9.51 -2.13
CA LYS A 3 0.17 8.06 -1.96
C LYS A 3 1.59 7.81 -1.46
N ILE A 4 1.72 7.09 -0.34
CA ILE A 4 3.00 6.56 0.11
C ILE A 4 3.23 5.26 -0.65
N ASN A 5 4.37 5.13 -1.33
CA ASN A 5 4.74 3.91 -2.03
C ASN A 5 5.94 3.29 -1.30
N SER A 6 5.69 2.25 -0.50
CA SER A 6 6.75 1.63 0.30
C SER A 6 7.53 0.56 -0.48
N ILE A 7 7.03 0.08 -1.62
CA ILE A 7 7.65 -1.01 -2.43
C ILE A 7 9.12 -0.74 -2.78
N GLY A 8 9.45 0.51 -3.14
CA GLY A 8 10.81 0.90 -3.51
C GLY A 8 11.82 0.84 -2.36
N TYR A 9 11.34 0.85 -1.11
CA TYR A 9 12.17 0.88 0.10
C TYR A 9 11.99 -0.36 0.98
N ALA A 10 10.91 -1.12 0.77
CA ALA A 10 10.55 -2.29 1.58
C ALA A 10 11.68 -3.31 1.66
N HIS A 11 12.30 -3.66 0.54
CA HIS A 11 13.41 -4.62 0.52
C HIS A 11 14.63 -4.13 1.31
N LYS A 12 14.93 -2.83 1.28
CA LYS A 12 16.04 -2.24 2.07
C LYS A 12 15.74 -2.27 3.56
N ILE A 13 14.51 -1.93 3.95
CA ILE A 13 14.08 -1.90 5.35
C ILE A 13 14.02 -3.31 5.93
N ILE A 14 13.48 -4.28 5.18
CA ILE A 14 13.46 -5.69 5.56
C ILE A 14 14.90 -6.23 5.70
N GLY A 15 15.79 -5.89 4.77
CA GLY A 15 17.21 -6.25 4.85
C GLY A 15 17.88 -5.69 6.11
N LEU A 16 17.62 -4.42 6.44
CA LEU A 16 18.14 -3.78 7.65
C LEU A 16 17.58 -4.43 8.93
N ALA A 17 16.27 -4.70 8.97
CA ALA A 17 15.66 -5.39 10.10
C ALA A 17 16.25 -6.80 10.28
N GLY A 18 16.44 -7.55 9.19
CA GLY A 18 17.08 -8.87 9.22
C GLY A 18 18.53 -8.83 9.71
N LEU A 19 19.29 -7.80 9.32
CA LEU A 19 20.67 -7.60 9.81
C LEU A 19 20.70 -7.45 11.34
N PHE A 20 19.85 -6.58 11.90
CA PHE A 20 19.83 -6.30 13.34
C PHE A 20 19.11 -7.35 14.20
N LEU A 21 18.15 -8.08 13.63
CA LEU A 21 17.39 -9.11 14.35
C LEU A 21 18.00 -10.51 14.25
N ALA A 22 18.70 -10.82 13.15
CA ALA A 22 19.26 -12.15 12.93
C ALA A 22 20.78 -12.14 12.87
N ILE A 23 21.37 -11.41 11.92
CA ILE A 23 22.81 -11.53 11.62
C ILE A 23 23.67 -11.05 12.79
N ILE A 24 23.45 -9.83 13.29
CA ILE A 24 24.25 -9.27 14.39
C ILE A 24 24.05 -10.08 15.69
N PRO A 25 22.81 -10.41 16.12
CA PRO A 25 22.59 -11.25 17.30
C PRO A 25 23.23 -12.64 17.19
N LEU A 26 23.17 -13.28 16.01
CA LEU A 26 23.78 -14.58 15.78
C LEU A 26 25.30 -14.51 15.90
N CYS A 27 25.93 -13.52 15.26
CA CYS A 27 27.37 -13.29 15.40
C CYS A 27 27.76 -13.03 16.86
N CYS A 28 27.06 -12.13 17.56
CA CYS A 28 27.33 -11.85 18.98
C CYS A 28 27.15 -13.09 19.85
N HIS A 29 26.17 -13.96 19.55
CA HIS A 29 25.97 -15.20 20.27
C HIS A 29 27.12 -16.19 20.08
N ILE A 30 27.61 -16.35 18.84
CA ILE A 30 28.78 -17.19 18.53
C ILE A 30 30.04 -16.65 19.22
N PHE A 31 30.28 -15.33 19.15
CA PHE A 31 31.43 -14.72 19.82
C PHE A 31 31.36 -14.86 21.35
N LYS A 32 30.16 -14.76 21.94
CA LYS A 32 29.97 -15.03 23.37
C LYS A 32 30.36 -16.48 23.71
N LEU A 33 29.99 -17.44 22.86
CA LEU A 33 30.29 -18.85 23.09
C LEU A 33 31.80 -19.15 23.02
N ILE A 34 32.52 -18.46 22.13
CA ILE A 34 33.97 -18.64 21.94
C ILE A 34 34.78 -17.90 23.02
N PHE A 35 34.41 -16.67 23.36
CA PHE A 35 35.22 -15.78 24.21
C PHE A 35 34.72 -15.68 25.66
N HIS A 36 33.58 -16.31 26.00
CA HIS A 36 32.95 -16.25 27.34
C HIS A 36 32.75 -14.83 27.90
N ALA A 37 32.75 -13.81 27.05
CA ALA A 37 32.71 -12.42 27.49
C ALA A 37 31.27 -11.91 27.67
N VAL A 38 30.98 -11.36 28.85
CA VAL A 38 29.65 -10.86 29.24
C VAL A 38 29.22 -9.65 28.41
N LEU A 39 30.17 -8.82 27.95
CA LEU A 39 29.93 -7.62 27.14
C LEU A 39 29.12 -7.90 25.87
N PHE A 40 29.29 -9.07 25.23
CA PHE A 40 28.52 -9.44 24.03
C PHE A 40 27.02 -9.61 24.31
N SER A 41 26.62 -9.85 25.57
CA SER A 41 25.20 -9.96 25.93
C SER A 41 24.49 -8.60 25.86
N MET A 42 25.16 -7.51 26.26
CA MET A 42 24.60 -6.16 26.17
C MET A 42 24.39 -5.74 24.71
N PHE A 43 25.39 -5.96 23.85
CA PHE A 43 25.28 -5.66 22.41
C PHE A 43 24.18 -6.45 21.72
N LEU A 44 23.94 -7.70 22.14
CA LEU A 44 22.85 -8.52 21.61
C LEU A 44 21.48 -7.90 21.91
N TYR A 45 21.22 -7.49 23.16
CA TYR A 45 19.95 -6.85 23.52
C TYR A 45 19.75 -5.51 22.81
N ILE A 46 20.81 -4.71 22.68
CA ILE A 46 20.76 -3.43 21.96
C ILE A 46 20.43 -3.65 20.48
N SER A 47 21.10 -4.60 19.83
CA SER A 47 20.84 -4.93 18.42
C SER A 47 19.40 -5.40 18.21
N LEU A 48 18.90 -6.28 19.08
CA LEU A 48 17.52 -6.74 19.02
C LEU A 48 16.52 -5.61 19.23
N ALA A 49 16.77 -4.70 20.18
CA ALA A 49 15.91 -3.55 20.43
C ALA A 49 15.84 -2.62 19.21
N ILE A 50 16.98 -2.33 18.58
CA ILE A 50 17.04 -1.52 17.34
C ILE A 50 16.29 -2.22 16.21
N GLY A 51 16.55 -3.52 15.99
CA GLY A 51 15.87 -4.29 14.96
C GLY A 51 14.35 -4.33 15.15
N PHE A 52 13.88 -4.46 16.39
CA PHE A 52 12.46 -4.45 16.73
C PHE A 52 11.83 -3.07 16.48
N LEU A 53 12.51 -1.98 16.84
CA LEU A 53 12.04 -0.62 16.56
C LEU A 53 11.90 -0.36 15.04
N VAL A 54 12.87 -0.81 14.25
CA VAL A 54 12.81 -0.71 12.78
C VAL A 54 11.61 -1.50 12.24
N LEU A 55 11.36 -2.69 12.77
CA LEU A 55 10.24 -3.53 12.36
C LEU A 55 8.89 -2.88 12.71
N LEU A 56 8.74 -2.32 13.90
CA LEU A 56 7.54 -1.58 14.30
C LEU A 56 7.27 -0.38 13.39
N PHE A 57 8.31 0.40 13.08
CA PHE A 57 8.20 1.52 12.15
C PHE A 57 7.71 1.07 10.77
N PHE A 58 8.25 -0.04 10.26
CA PHE A 58 7.84 -0.60 8.97
C PHE A 58 6.39 -1.10 8.96
N ILE A 59 5.96 -1.77 10.03
CA ILE A 59 4.55 -2.17 10.21
C ILE A 59 3.63 -0.94 10.18
N GLY A 60 4.03 0.16 10.83
CA GLY A 60 3.28 1.42 10.80
C GLY A 60 3.12 1.98 9.38
N LEU A 61 4.19 1.97 8.58
CA LEU A 61 4.14 2.39 7.18
C LEU A 61 3.21 1.51 6.33
N LEU A 62 3.31 0.19 6.48
CA LEU A 62 2.44 -0.78 5.80
C LEU A 62 0.96 -0.58 6.16
N ALA A 63 0.67 -0.37 7.44
CA ALA A 63 -0.69 -0.11 7.89
C ALA A 63 -1.24 1.19 7.27
N ALA A 64 -0.42 2.24 7.18
CA ALA A 64 -0.79 3.48 6.52
C ALA A 64 -1.04 3.29 5.01
N GLU A 65 -0.16 2.57 4.31
CA GLU A 65 -0.32 2.26 2.88
C GLU A 65 -1.60 1.44 2.63
N PHE A 66 -1.85 0.41 3.44
CA PHE A 66 -3.06 -0.40 3.34
C PHE A 66 -4.34 0.42 3.59
N HIS A 67 -4.30 1.34 4.56
CA HIS A 67 -5.43 2.23 4.82
C HIS A 67 -5.67 3.19 3.64
N GLN A 68 -4.61 3.73 3.03
CA GLN A 68 -4.71 4.56 1.84
C GLN A 68 -5.30 3.79 0.66
N ASP A 69 -4.79 2.59 0.38
CA ASP A 69 -5.27 1.75 -0.72
C ASP A 69 -6.74 1.38 -0.52
N LYS A 70 -7.16 0.98 0.69
CA LYS A 70 -8.56 0.70 1.01
C LYS A 70 -9.47 1.92 0.80
N LYS A 71 -8.99 3.12 1.12
CA LYS A 71 -9.75 4.35 0.90
C LYS A 71 -9.92 4.65 -0.59
N ILE A 72 -8.84 4.51 -1.37
CA ILE A 72 -8.87 4.71 -2.83
C ILE A 72 -9.80 3.70 -3.49
N ASP A 73 -9.71 2.43 -3.09
CA ASP A 73 -10.54 1.35 -3.64
C ASP A 73 -12.03 1.61 -3.40
N ARG A 74 -12.41 2.04 -2.20
CA ARG A 74 -13.80 2.46 -1.92
C ARG A 74 -14.26 3.61 -2.81
N GLN A 75 -13.42 4.63 -2.98
CA GLN A 75 -13.75 5.74 -3.88
C GLN A 75 -13.90 5.28 -5.33
N TYR A 76 -13.08 4.31 -5.76
CA TYR A 76 -13.13 3.75 -7.10
C TYR A 76 -14.42 2.94 -7.32
N ILE A 77 -14.81 2.10 -6.36
CA ILE A 77 -16.09 1.34 -6.40
C ILE A 77 -17.29 2.28 -6.57
N ASP A 78 -17.29 3.42 -5.87
CA ASP A 78 -18.35 4.41 -5.97
C ASP A 78 -18.44 5.08 -7.35
N ILE A 79 -17.30 5.23 -8.04
CA ILE A 79 -17.19 5.86 -9.36
C ILE A 79 -17.36 4.84 -10.50
N TRP A 80 -17.06 3.56 -10.27
CA TRP A 80 -17.08 2.49 -11.27
C TRP A 80 -18.41 2.37 -12.02
N LYS A 81 -19.54 2.63 -11.34
CA LYS A 81 -20.89 2.61 -11.93
C LYS A 81 -21.36 3.97 -12.44
N THR A 82 -20.46 4.91 -12.65
CA THR A 82 -20.78 6.27 -13.15
C THR A 82 -20.31 6.46 -14.59
N LYS A 83 -20.87 7.49 -15.21
CA LYS A 83 -20.50 7.94 -16.55
C LYS A 83 -19.99 9.37 -16.48
N LEU A 84 -18.84 9.63 -17.08
CA LEU A 84 -18.16 10.92 -17.04
C LEU A 84 -18.45 11.69 -18.34
N SER A 85 -18.87 12.95 -18.27
CA SER A 85 -19.13 13.75 -19.48
C SER A 85 -17.82 14.13 -20.17
N LEU A 86 -17.76 13.97 -21.49
CA LEU A 86 -16.58 14.31 -22.31
C LEU A 86 -16.71 15.69 -22.99
N GLY A 87 -17.76 16.47 -22.69
CA GLY A 87 -17.98 17.82 -23.23
C GLY A 87 -18.51 17.88 -24.67
N ASN A 88 -18.36 16.81 -25.45
CA ASN A 88 -18.87 16.64 -26.81
C ASN A 88 -20.29 16.01 -26.87
N GLY A 89 -21.01 16.00 -25.75
CA GLY A 89 -22.31 15.35 -25.61
C GLY A 89 -22.25 13.83 -25.36
N PHE A 90 -21.08 13.21 -25.48
CA PHE A 90 -20.84 11.82 -25.12
C PHE A 90 -20.32 11.66 -23.70
N TYR A 91 -20.44 10.44 -23.20
CA TYR A 91 -19.97 10.05 -21.88
C TYR A 91 -18.98 8.88 -21.97
N GLU A 92 -18.09 8.82 -20.98
CA GLU A 92 -17.17 7.71 -20.76
C GLU A 92 -17.66 6.81 -19.63
N CYS A 93 -17.74 5.50 -19.89
CA CYS A 93 -17.98 4.49 -18.87
C CYS A 93 -16.74 4.34 -17.99
N GLN A 94 -16.83 4.67 -16.70
CA GLN A 94 -15.71 4.58 -15.76
C GLN A 94 -15.26 3.13 -15.44
N SER A 95 -16.08 2.14 -15.83
CA SER A 95 -15.80 0.72 -15.65
C SER A 95 -14.89 0.13 -16.75
N CYS A 96 -15.08 0.52 -18.01
CA CYS A 96 -14.34 -0.07 -19.13
C CYS A 96 -13.70 0.95 -20.09
N GLY A 97 -13.85 2.25 -19.84
CA GLY A 97 -13.31 3.32 -20.68
C GLY A 97 -14.06 3.52 -22.01
N ASN A 98 -15.23 2.90 -22.22
CA ASN A 98 -16.01 3.13 -23.44
C ASN A 98 -16.51 4.59 -23.52
N ARG A 99 -16.07 5.33 -24.54
CA ARG A 99 -16.38 6.76 -24.76
C ARG A 99 -17.62 7.03 -25.61
N LYS A 100 -18.31 5.99 -26.06
CA LYS A 100 -19.52 6.10 -26.90
C LYS A 100 -20.80 5.86 -26.10
N VAL A 101 -20.86 6.33 -24.85
CA VAL A 101 -22.04 6.21 -23.98
C VAL A 101 -22.89 7.48 -24.10
N ASN A 102 -24.20 7.32 -24.27
CA ASN A 102 -25.13 8.45 -24.34
C ASN A 102 -25.66 8.86 -22.95
N SER A 103 -26.18 10.08 -22.86
CA SER A 103 -26.81 10.61 -21.64
C SER A 103 -28.02 9.78 -21.18
N THR A 104 -28.71 9.10 -22.10
CA THR A 104 -29.91 8.29 -21.83
C THR A 104 -29.61 6.81 -21.57
N ASP A 105 -28.40 6.33 -21.89
CA ASP A 105 -28.04 4.92 -21.69
C ASP A 105 -28.03 4.58 -20.19
N LYS A 106 -28.76 3.52 -19.82
CA LYS A 106 -28.83 2.96 -18.45
C LYS A 106 -27.72 1.96 -18.16
N SER A 107 -27.09 1.40 -19.19
CA SER A 107 -25.98 0.45 -19.07
C SER A 107 -24.97 0.62 -20.19
N CYS A 108 -23.73 0.19 -19.97
CA CYS A 108 -22.69 0.22 -20.98
C CYS A 108 -22.86 -0.95 -21.96
N ARG A 109 -22.86 -0.67 -23.26
CA ARG A 109 -22.98 -1.68 -24.33
C ARG A 109 -21.76 -2.60 -24.46
N VAL A 110 -20.61 -2.22 -23.87
CA VAL A 110 -19.34 -2.98 -23.97
C VAL A 110 -19.17 -3.91 -22.77
N CYS A 111 -19.27 -3.39 -21.54
CA CYS A 111 -19.01 -4.18 -20.32
C CYS A 111 -20.28 -4.57 -19.54
N GLY A 112 -21.47 -4.17 -20.00
CA GLY A 112 -22.74 -4.47 -19.34
C GLY A 112 -22.97 -3.77 -17.98
N THR A 113 -22.05 -2.92 -17.51
CA THR A 113 -22.20 -2.22 -16.23
C THR A 113 -23.42 -1.30 -16.25
N THR A 114 -24.33 -1.45 -15.30
CA THR A 114 -25.48 -0.57 -15.08
C THR A 114 -25.05 0.71 -14.38
N PHE A 115 -25.42 1.86 -14.94
CA PHE A 115 -25.08 3.16 -14.40
C PHE A 115 -26.03 3.54 -13.26
N ASN A 116 -25.47 4.06 -12.16
CA ASN A 116 -26.27 4.62 -11.08
C ASN A 116 -26.83 5.99 -11.51
N THR A 117 -28.15 6.16 -11.42
CA THR A 117 -28.90 7.37 -11.81
C THR A 117 -28.68 8.58 -10.89
N GLY A 118 -27.68 8.53 -10.00
CA GLY A 118 -27.33 9.61 -9.10
C GLY A 118 -26.29 10.54 -9.74
N ARG A 119 -26.72 11.73 -10.15
CA ARG A 119 -25.85 12.84 -10.57
C ARG A 119 -24.67 12.99 -9.60
N ARG A 120 -23.46 12.76 -10.07
CA ARG A 120 -22.30 13.54 -9.64
C ARG A 120 -21.74 14.22 -10.87
N ASN A 121 -22.24 15.43 -11.13
CA ASN A 121 -21.51 16.40 -11.93
C ASN A 121 -20.26 16.75 -11.11
N LEU A 122 -19.17 16.03 -11.32
CA LEU A 122 -17.85 16.47 -10.91
C LEU A 122 -17.48 17.59 -11.88
N ILE A 123 -17.73 18.83 -11.42
CA ILE A 123 -17.15 20.06 -11.97
C ILE A 123 -15.73 20.16 -11.42
#